data_AF-A0A497LCJ9-F1
#
_entry.id   AF-A0A497LCJ9-F1
#
_cell.length_a   1.000
_cell.length_b   1.000
_cell.length_c   1.000
_cell.angle_alpha   90.00
_cell.angle_beta   90.00
_cell.angle_gamma   90.00
#
_symmetry.space_group_name_H-M   'P 1'
#
loop_
_entity.id
_entity.type
_entity.pdbx_description
1 polymer ?
#
loop_
_entity_poly.entity_id
_entity_poly.type
_entity_poly.pdbx_seq_one_letter_code
_entity_poly.pdbx_strand_id
1 'polypeptide(L)' 'MSKHVGVRMRPEDVKLLRNICRARGEDLSDFVRRAVRKELARLSFLTIEEKKALGIDVDESATNRRSQI' A
#
# COMPACT_ATOMS: atom_id res chain seq x y z
N MET A 1 -4.08 19.30 -2.70
CA MET A 1 -4.08 19.03 -4.16
C MET A 1 -3.85 17.54 -4.39
N SER A 2 -4.69 16.86 -5.17
CA SER A 2 -4.43 15.48 -5.60
C SER A 2 -3.44 15.47 -6.78
N LYS A 3 -2.66 14.39 -6.92
CA LYS A 3 -1.78 14.12 -8.06
C LYS A 3 -2.17 12.76 -8.66
N HIS A 4 -2.09 12.65 -9.98
CA HIS A 4 -2.41 11.40 -10.70
C HIS A 4 -1.13 10.70 -11.17
N VAL A 5 -1.14 9.37 -11.08
CA VAL A 5 -0.09 8.50 -11.64
C VAL A 5 -0.77 7.56 -12.63
N GLY A 6 -0.33 7.57 -13.89
CA GLY A 6 -0.82 6.67 -14.93
C GLY A 6 0.17 5.54 -15.19
N VAL A 7 -0.30 4.30 -15.26
CA VAL A 7 0.54 3.11 -15.47
C VAL A 7 -0.06 2.24 -16.58
N ARG A 8 0.79 1.70 -17.46
CA ARG A 8 0.37 0.69 -18.44
C ARG A 8 0.29 -0.67 -17.76
N MET A 9 -0.82 -1.38 -17.97
CA MET A 9 -1.06 -2.71 -17.42
C MET A 9 -1.60 -3.62 -18.50
N ARG A 10 -1.42 -4.93 -18.33
CA ARG A 10 -2.02 -5.92 -19.23
C ARG A 10 -3.56 -5.87 -19.10
N PRO A 11 -4.32 -6.01 -20.20
CA PRO A 11 -5.78 -5.95 -20.15
C PRO A 11 -6.40 -6.97 -19.17
N GLU A 12 -5.81 -8.15 -19.06
CA GLU A 12 -6.28 -9.24 -18.20
C GLU A 12 -6.18 -8.86 -16.71
N ASP A 13 -5.08 -8.23 -16.32
CA ASP A 13 -4.86 -7.76 -14.95
C ASP A 13 -5.85 -6.65 -14.59
N VAL A 14 -6.10 -5.72 -15.52
CA VAL A 14 -7.10 -4.64 -15.31
C VAL A 14 -8.50 -5.22 -15.16
N LYS A 15 -8.85 -6.24 -15.95
CA LYS A 15 -10.14 -6.94 -15.83
C LYS A 15 -10.26 -7.63 -14.47
N LEU A 16 -9.21 -8.31 -14.03
CA LEU A 16 -9.19 -8.97 -12.72
C LEU A 16 -9.32 -7.96 -11.58
N LEU A 17 -8.59 -6.84 -11.62
CA LEU A 17 -8.68 -5.76 -10.64
C LEU A 17 -10.12 -5.24 -10.51
N ARG A 18 -10.78 -4.95 -11.64
CA ARG A 18 -12.17 -4.47 -11.64
C ARG A 18 -13.13 -5.49 -11.04
N ASN A 19 -12.94 -6.78 -11.32
CA ASN A 19 -13.77 -7.84 -10.75
C ASN A 19 -13.61 -7.93 -9.23
N ILE A 20 -12.36 -7.86 -8.74
CA ILE A 20 -12.06 -7.86 -7.30
C ILE A 20 -12.70 -6.64 -6.62
N CYS A 21 -12.55 -5.45 -7.20
CA CYS A 21 -13.12 -4.21 -6.66
C CYS A 21 -14.65 -4.29 -6.58
N ARG A 22 -15.31 -4.79 -7.63
CA ARG A 22 -16.76 -5.02 -7.65
C ARG A 22 -17.21 -6.00 -6.58
N ALA A 23 -16.53 -7.14 -6.44
CA ALA A 23 -16.87 -8.14 -5.44
C ALA A 23 -16.72 -7.62 -4.01
N ARG A 24 -15.83 -6.65 -3.78
CA ARG A 24 -15.61 -6.01 -2.48
C ARG A 24 -16.46 -4.77 -2.24
N GLY A 25 -17.13 -4.23 -3.26
CA GLY A 25 -17.81 -2.94 -3.18
C GLY A 25 -16.86 -1.75 -2.97
N GLU A 26 -15.61 -1.85 -3.44
CA GLU A 26 -14.55 -0.83 -3.28
C GLU A 26 -14.26 -0.13 -4.62
N ASP A 27 -13.94 1.17 -4.63
CA ASP A 27 -13.46 1.84 -5.84
C ASP A 27 -12.06 1.39 -6.23
N LEU A 28 -11.78 1.38 -7.54
CA LEU A 28 -10.47 0.99 -8.07
C LEU A 28 -9.34 1.88 -7.53
N SER A 29 -9.59 3.19 -7.40
CA SER A 29 -8.60 4.14 -6.92
C SER A 29 -8.26 3.89 -5.44
N ASP A 30 -9.26 3.54 -4.64
CA ASP A 30 -9.08 3.22 -3.22
C ASP A 30 -8.32 1.92 -3.05
N PHE A 31 -8.70 0.89 -3.83
CA PHE A 31 -7.99 -0.38 -3.85
C PHE A 31 -6.51 -0.19 -4.20
N VAL A 32 -6.21 0.53 -5.28
CA VAL A 32 -4.83 0.78 -5.74
C VAL A 32 -4.05 1.60 -4.73
N ARG A 33 -4.64 2.67 -4.17
CA ARG A 33 -3.98 3.51 -3.16
C ARG A 33 -3.64 2.71 -1.91
N ARG A 34 -4.55 1.84 -1.47
CA ARG A 34 -4.34 0.95 -0.32
C ARG A 34 -3.25 -0.08 -0.61
N ALA A 35 -3.25 -0.69 -1.80
CA ALA A 35 -2.20 -1.62 -2.20
C ALA A 35 -0.81 -0.96 -2.24
N VAL A 36 -0.71 0.24 -2.83
CA VAL A 36 0.54 1.01 -2.88
C VAL A 36 1.01 1.38 -1.47
N ARG A 37 0.12 1.88 -0.59
CA ARG A 37 0.49 2.21 0.79
C ARG A 37 1.00 0.99 1.58
N LYS A 38 0.37 -0.17 1.41
CA LYS A 38 0.84 -1.42 2.03
C LYS A 38 2.23 -1.80 1.54
N GLU A 39 2.50 -1.66 0.25
CA GLU A 39 3.83 -1.95 -0.30
C GLU A 39 4.90 -0.96 0.20
N LEU A 40 4.59 0.34 0.25
CA LEU A 40 5.48 1.35 0.84
C LEU A 40 5.77 1.08 2.32
N ALA A 41 4.75 0.69 3.08
CA ALA A 41 4.92 0.29 4.47
C ALA A 41 5.82 -0.94 4.62
N ARG A 42 5.60 -1.97 3.79
CA ARG A 42 6.43 -3.20 3.74
C ARG A 42 7.89 -2.89 3.45
N LEU A 43 8.13 -1.96 2.53
CA LEU A 43 9.46 -1.45 2.18
C LEU A 43 10.02 -0.42 3.17
N SER A 44 9.32 -0.18 4.29
CA SER A 44 9.73 0.73 5.36
C SER A 44 9.84 2.22 5.00
N PHE A 45 9.13 2.67 3.97
CA PHE A 45 9.06 4.08 3.58
C PHE A 45 8.00 4.90 4.33
N LEU A 46 7.13 4.25 5.11
CA LEU A 46 6.14 4.92 5.97
C LEU A 46 6.60 4.98 7.42
N THR A 47 6.06 5.91 8.18
CA THR A 47 6.30 6.03 9.63
C THR A 47 5.73 4.83 10.40
N ILE A 48 6.16 4.64 11.65
CA ILE A 48 5.67 3.55 12.51
C ILE A 48 4.15 3.66 12.70
N GLU A 49 3.63 4.87 12.93
CA GLU A 49 2.19 5.12 13.10
C GLU A 49 1.40 4.76 11.84
N GLU A 50 1.89 5.14 10.66
CA GLU A 50 1.26 4.79 9.39
C GLU A 50 1.28 3.29 9.11
N LYS A 51 2.38 2.60 9.46
CA LYS A 51 2.47 1.13 9.36
C LYS A 51 1.46 0.45 10.29
N LYS A 52 1.37 0.90 11.55
CA LYS A 52 0.37 0.41 12.52
C LYS A 52 -1.05 0.62 12.02
N ALA A 53 -1.36 1.80 11.47
CA ALA A 53 -2.68 2.10 10.88
C ALA A 53 -3.02 1.20 9.68
N LEU A 54 -2.01 0.66 8.98
CA LEU A 54 -2.18 -0.30 7.88
C LEU A 54 -2.22 -1.76 8.33
N GLY A 55 -2.14 -2.03 9.64
CA GLY A 55 -2.13 -3.37 10.23
C GLY A 55 -0.83 -4.14 9.98
N ILE A 56 0.29 -3.44 9.80
CA ILE A 56 1.61 -4.06 9.66
C ILE A 56 2.27 -4.03 11.03
N ASP A 57 2.50 -5.22 11.60
CA ASP A 57 3.20 -5.37 12.87
C ASP A 57 4.63 -4.88 12.72
N VAL A 58 4.88 -3.72 13.31
CA VAL A 58 6.21 -3.14 13.40
C VAL A 58 6.80 -3.63 14.71
N ASP A 59 7.76 -4.56 14.63
CA ASP A 59 8.57 -4.91 15.79
C ASP A 59 9.43 -3.69 16.15
N GLU A 60 8.98 -2.95 17.16
CA GLU A 60 9.65 -1.74 17.64
C GLU A 60 11.09 -2.02 18.10
N SER A 61 11.40 -3.27 18.47
CA SER A 61 12.74 -3.69 18.89
C SER A 61 13.77 -3.70 17.75
N ALA A 62 13.33 -3.81 16.49
CA ALA A 62 14.22 -3.85 15.33
C ALA A 62 14.68 -2.47 14.86
N THR A 63 13.92 -1.41 15.16
CA THR A 63 14.20 -0.05 14.66
C THR A 63 15.29 0.65 15.48
N ASN A 64 15.45 0.29 16.76
CA ASN A 64 16.46 0.88 17.66
C ASN A 64 17.92 0.51 17.32
N ARG A 65 18.15 -0.42 16.38
CA ARG A 65 19.51 -0.84 15.94
C ARG A 65 20.11 0.00 14.82
N ARG A 66 19.37 0.93 14.21
CA ARG A 66 19.86 1.75 13.08
C ARG A 66 20.35 3.15 13.48
N SER A 67 20.23 3.52 14.76
CA SER A 67 20.72 4.81 15.28
C SER A 67 22.07 4.72 16.01
N GLN A 68 22.82 3.62 15.84
CA GLN A 68 24.15 3.43 16.47
C GLN A 68 25.29 3.19 15.46
N ILE A 69 25.14 3.55 14.19
CA ILE A 69 26.23 3.52 13.20
C ILE A 69 26.30 4.88 12.51
#